data_AF-A0A820PU33-F1
#
_entry.id   AF-A0A820PU33-F1
#
_cell.length_a   1.000
_cell.length_b   1.000
_cell.length_c   1.000
_cell.angle_alpha   90.00
_cell.angle_beta   90.00
_cell.angle_gamma   90.00
#
_symmetry.space_group_name_H-M   'P 1'
#
loop_
_entity.id
_entity.type
_entity.pdbx_description
1 polymer ?
#
loop_
_entity_poly.entity_id
_entity_poly.type
_entity_poly.pdbx_seq_one_letter_code
_entity_poly.pdbx_strand_id
1 'polypeptide(L)' 'MVLTFVTGNRNKLAEVQAILADVLPNLRSQDLDLPEYQGESEDICKEKAKIAAQR' A
#
# COMPACT_ATOMS: atom_id res chain seq x y z
N MET A 1 -9.23 10.57 9.55
CA MET A 1 -9.27 9.41 8.64
C MET A 1 -7.85 8.89 8.48
N VAL A 2 -7.63 7.58 8.59
CA VAL A 2 -6.30 6.95 8.48
C VAL A 2 -6.25 6.19 7.16
N LEU A 3 -5.18 6.36 6.39
CA LEU A 3 -4.95 5.59 5.17
C LEU A 3 -3.84 4.56 5.43
N THR A 4 -4.14 3.28 5.21
CA THR A 4 -3.16 2.21 5.36
C THR A 4 -2.43 2.00 4.03
N PHE A 5 -1.11 2.22 4.03
CA PHE A 5 -0.21 1.86 2.96
C PHE A 5 0.33 0.44 3.19
N VAL A 6 -0.12 -0.51 2.37
CA VAL A 6 0.25 -1.91 2.54
C VAL A 6 1.59 -2.17 1.88
N THR A 7 2.64 -2.31 2.69
CA THR A 7 3.99 -2.64 2.24
C THR A 7 4.84 -3.16 3.39
N GLY A 8 5.64 -4.20 3.12
CA GLY A 8 6.76 -4.61 3.97
C GLY A 8 8.08 -3.88 3.62
N ASN A 9 8.10 -3.08 2.55
CA ASN A 9 9.31 -2.40 2.09
C ASN A 9 9.45 -1.01 2.72
N ARG A 10 10.39 -0.88 3.66
CA ARG A 10 10.67 0.37 4.38
C ARG A 10 11.09 1.52 3.47
N ASN A 11 11.80 1.25 2.36
CA ASN A 11 12.22 2.29 1.43
C ASN A 11 11.02 2.87 0.67
N LYS A 12 10.09 2.02 0.22
CA LYS A 12 8.85 2.48 -0.42
C LYS A 12 8.02 3.36 0.52
N LEU A 13 7.93 3.00 1.80
CA LEU A 13 7.25 3.84 2.79
C LEU A 13 7.92 5.21 2.93
N ALA A 14 9.26 5.24 3.05
CA ALA A 14 10.01 6.48 3.18
C ALA A 14 9.84 7.39 1.96
N GLU A 15 9.87 6.83 0.75
CA GLU A 15 9.64 7.55 -0.50
C GLU A 15 8.23 8.15 -0.55
N VAL A 16 7.20 7.36 -0.22
CA VAL A 16 5.80 7.83 -0.20
C VAL A 16 5.61 8.94 0.85
N GLN A 17 6.19 8.80 2.04
CA GLN A 17 6.12 9.82 3.08
C GLN A 17 6.82 11.11 2.64
N ALA A 18 8.01 11.01 2.03
CA ALA A 18 8.74 12.20 1.56
C ALA A 18 7.96 13.00 0.50
N ILE A 19 7.13 12.35 -0.31
CA ILE A 19 6.35 12.98 -1.39
C ILE A 19 4.97 13.45 -0.90
N LEU A 20 4.30 12.67 -0.04
CA LEU A 20 2.88 12.85 0.27
C LEU A 20 2.58 13.20 1.74
N ALA A 21 3.58 13.38 2.61
CA ALA A 21 3.33 13.66 4.04
C ALA A 21 2.38 14.84 4.28
N ASP A 22 2.49 15.91 3.49
CA ASP A 22 1.65 17.10 3.65
C ASP A 22 0.19 16.87 3.26
N VAL A 23 -0.05 15.91 2.35
CA VAL A 23 -1.40 15.58 1.85
C VAL A 23 -2.03 14.45 2.66
N LEU A 24 -1.21 13.51 3.13
CA LEU A 24 -1.63 12.30 3.84
C LEU A 24 -0.93 12.22 5.21
N PRO A 25 -1.23 13.13 6.15
CA PRO A 25 -0.55 13.19 7.44
C PRO A 25 -0.82 11.98 8.34
N ASN A 26 -1.87 11.20 8.05
CA ASN A 26 -2.28 10.03 8.81
C ASN A 26 -2.04 8.71 8.03
N LEU A 27 -0.93 8.63 7.29
CA LEU A 27 -0.51 7.40 6.62
C LEU A 27 0.06 6.40 7.64
N ARG A 28 -0.45 5.16 7.64
CA ARG A 28 0.11 4.05 8.42
C ARG A 28 0.59 2.96 7.49
N SER A 29 1.74 2.35 7.76
CA SER A 29 2.19 1.18 7.01
C SER A 29 1.69 -0.11 7.67
N GLN A 30 1.29 -1.07 6.86
CA GLN A 30 1.02 -2.43 7.32
C GLN A 30 1.70 -3.43 6.39
N ASP A 31 2.42 -4.39 6.99
CA ASP A 31 2.98 -5.51 6.26
C ASP A 31 1.94 -6.63 6.24
N LEU A 32 1.29 -6.83 5.09
CA LEU A 32 0.33 -7.91 4.87
C LEU A 32 0.93 -8.89 3.87
N ASP A 33 0.90 -10.16 4.24
CA ASP A 33 1.18 -11.24 3.31
C ASP A 33 -0.03 -11.41 2.37
N LEU A 34 0.13 -10.94 1.13
CA LEU A 34 -0.89 -11.00 0.10
C LEU A 34 -0.40 -11.91 -1.03
N PRO A 35 -1.30 -12.73 -1.61
CA PRO A 35 -0.95 -13.57 -2.75
C PRO A 35 -0.40 -12.74 -3.92
N GLU A 36 0.60 -13.31 -4.61
CA GLU A 36 1.17 -12.71 -5.82
C GLU A 36 0.34 -13.11 -7.04
N TYR A 37 -0.27 -12.11 -7.67
CA TYR A 37 -1.08 -12.27 -8.86
C TYR A 37 -0.24 -12.12 -10.13
N GLN A 38 -0.59 -12.89 -11.16
CA GLN A 38 -0.02 -12.78 -12.49
C GLN A 38 -0.96 -11.98 -13.39
N GLY A 39 -0.41 -11.17 -14.30
CA GLY A 39 -1.19 -10.36 -15.24
C GLY A 39 -0.61 -8.96 -15.42
N GLU A 40 -1.46 -8.04 -15.87
CA GLU A 40 -1.07 -6.64 -16.04
C GLU A 40 -0.95 -5.92 -14.70
N SER A 41 -0.04 -4.95 -14.64
CA SER A 41 0.28 -4.25 -13.39
C SER A 41 -0.93 -3.58 -12.74
N GLU A 42 -1.85 -3.04 -13.54
CA GLU A 42 -3.04 -2.36 -13.03
C GLU A 42 -4.01 -3.35 -12.38
N ASP A 43 -4.22 -4.51 -13.00
CA ASP A 43 -5.11 -5.56 -12.47
C ASP A 43 -4.54 -6.16 -11.20
N ILE A 44 -3.22 -6.42 -11.18
CA ILE A 44 -2.51 -6.89 -9.97
C ILE A 44 -2.70 -5.89 -8.82
N CYS A 45 -2.49 -4.59 -9.06
CA CYS A 45 -2.65 -3.56 -8.04
C CYS A 45 -4.10 -3.49 -7.51
N LYS A 46 -5.10 -3.53 -8.39
CA LYS A 46 -6.52 -3.49 -7.99
C LYS A 46 -6.90 -4.69 -7.14
N GLU A 47 -6.53 -5.90 -7.55
CA GLU A 47 -6.86 -7.11 -6.79
C GLU A 47 -6.14 -7.17 -5.44
N LYS A 48 -4.83 -6.82 -5.40
CA LYS A 48 -4.10 -6.73 -4.13
C LYS A 48 -4.73 -5.71 -3.17
N ALA A 49 -5.12 -4.54 -3.66
CA ALA A 49 -5.76 -3.51 -2.84
C ALA A 49 -7.14 -3.93 -2.30
N LYS A 50 -7.96 -4.62 -3.11
CA LYS A 50 -9.26 -5.13 -2.67
C LYS A 50 -9.13 -6.14 -1.53
N ILE A 51 -8.18 -7.07 -1.63
CA ILE A 51 -7.99 -8.10 -0.61
C ILE A 51 -7.35 -7.50 0.65
N ALA A 52 -6.42 -6.57 0.49
CA ALA A 52 -5.88 -5.79 1.60
C ALA A 52 -6.99 -5.12 2.42
N ALA A 53 -8.00 -4.56 1.76
CA ALA A 53 -9.12 -3.89 2.43
C ALA A 53 -10.07 -4.84 3.17
N GLN A 54 -9.99 -6.15 2.93
CA GLN A 54 -10.79 -7.16 3.63
C GLN A 54 -10.08 -7.72 4.89
N ARG A 55 -8.87 -7.25 5.19
CA ARG A 55 -8.05 -7.67 6.34
C ARG A 55 -7.96 -6.57 7.38
#